data_AF-A0A439Z1N5-F1
#
_entry.id   AF-A0A439Z1N5-F1
#
_cell.length_a   1.000
_cell.length_b   1.000
_cell.length_c   1.000
_cell.angle_alpha   90.00
_cell.angle_beta   90.00
_cell.angle_gamma   90.00
#
_symmetry.space_group_name_H-M   'P 1'
#
loop_
_entity.id
_entity.type
_entity.pdbx_description
1 polymer ?
#
loop_
_entity_poly.entity_id
_entity_poly.type
_entity_poly.pdbx_seq_one_letter_code
_entity_poly.pdbx_strand_id
1 'polypeptide(L)'
;MKKLGRFLAILVVAIVLAVVLGTFIPRPLLPAAAADPVATRHILVLKNPIHTDIAVPVDDEVRKRFHFLVDDGIPADMTGLRYIVFGWGSRAFYLETPTWSELKAVPVMKALTLDASVMHVDVAGNIVEPHPDVAGFDIREERFAALLDFIAASFQRGPNGAILIENAAYSRFDRFYEANGHFNALVGCNTWTAAALRIAGLRTGWWNPLPASLHLSMRIYN
;
A
#
# COMPACT_ATOMS: atom_id res chain seq x y z
N MET A 1 17.34 -15.53 -33.87
CA MET A 1 16.90 -16.30 -32.67
C MET A 1 17.95 -16.30 -31.55
N LYS A 2 19.19 -16.79 -31.73
CA LYS A 2 20.22 -16.83 -30.66
C LYS A 2 20.58 -15.47 -30.04
N LYS A 3 20.66 -14.39 -30.84
CA LYS A 3 20.95 -13.03 -30.35
C LYS A 3 19.79 -12.45 -29.50
N LEU A 4 18.55 -12.71 -29.89
CA LEU A 4 17.34 -12.29 -29.16
C LEU A 4 17.24 -13.03 -27.82
N GLY A 5 17.45 -14.35 -27.82
CA GLY A 5 17.46 -15.15 -26.58
C GLY A 5 18.53 -14.68 -25.59
N ARG A 6 19.75 -14.38 -26.07
CA ARG A 6 20.82 -13.83 -25.22
C ARG A 6 20.45 -12.45 -24.66
N PHE A 7 19.84 -11.58 -25.47
CA PHE A 7 19.39 -10.26 -25.01
C PHE A 7 18.33 -10.37 -23.91
N LEU A 8 17.31 -11.22 -24.11
CA LEU A 8 16.26 -11.44 -23.12
C LEU A 8 16.82 -12.02 -21.81
N ALA A 9 17.77 -12.97 -21.90
CA ALA A 9 18.43 -13.52 -20.71
C ALA A 9 19.19 -12.44 -19.92
N ILE A 10 19.96 -11.59 -20.62
CA ILE A 10 20.68 -10.47 -19.98
C ILE A 10 19.68 -9.50 -19.32
N LEU A 11 18.58 -9.19 -20.00
CA LEU A 11 17.55 -8.31 -19.45
C LEU A 11 16.92 -8.88 -18.17
N VAL A 12 16.58 -10.17 -18.17
CA VAL A 12 16.05 -10.85 -16.97
C VAL A 12 17.06 -10.80 -15.82
N VAL A 13 18.34 -11.11 -16.08
CA VAL A 13 19.39 -11.05 -15.07
C VAL A 13 19.54 -9.62 -14.51
N ALA A 14 19.50 -8.61 -15.37
CA ALA A 14 19.58 -7.21 -14.96
C ALA A 14 18.39 -6.80 -14.08
N ILE A 15 17.16 -7.21 -14.42
CA ILE A 15 15.96 -6.95 -13.62
C ILE A 15 16.07 -7.64 -12.25
N VAL A 16 16.46 -8.91 -12.22
CA VAL A 16 16.64 -9.65 -10.97
C VAL A 16 17.70 -8.96 -10.09
N LEU A 17 18.83 -8.56 -10.67
CA LEU A 17 19.87 -7.85 -9.94
C LEU A 17 19.36 -6.49 -9.42
N ALA A 18 18.57 -5.75 -10.20
CA ALA A 18 17.97 -4.49 -9.77
C ALA A 18 16.99 -4.69 -8.60
N VAL A 19 16.16 -5.74 -8.62
CA VAL A 19 15.26 -6.07 -7.50
C VAL A 19 16.06 -6.46 -6.26
N VAL A 20 17.11 -7.27 -6.41
CA VAL A 20 17.98 -7.67 -5.30
C VAL A 20 18.65 -6.44 -4.68
N LEU A 21 19.37 -5.65 -5.48
CA LEU A 21 20.02 -4.42 -4.99
C LEU A 21 18.99 -3.44 -4.40
N GLY A 22 17.85 -3.27 -5.06
CA GLY A 22 16.75 -2.44 -4.58
C GLY A 22 16.18 -2.90 -3.24
N THR A 23 16.19 -4.20 -2.96
CA THR A 23 15.71 -4.77 -1.68
C THR A 23 16.76 -4.64 -0.57
N PHE A 24 18.04 -4.88 -0.89
CA PHE A 24 19.13 -4.96 0.08
C PHE A 24 19.90 -3.66 0.31
N ILE A 25 19.61 -2.60 -0.45
CA ILE A 25 20.10 -1.25 -0.15
C ILE A 25 18.98 -0.52 0.59
N PRO A 26 19.17 -0.10 1.86
CA PRO A 26 18.12 0.55 2.63
C PRO A 26 17.92 2.02 2.22
N ARG A 27 16.70 2.49 2.41
CA ARG A 27 16.27 3.88 2.28
C ARG A 27 15.41 4.26 3.50
N PRO A 28 15.84 5.24 4.33
CA PRO A 28 17.13 5.94 4.30
C PRO A 28 18.33 5.03 4.61
N LEU A 29 19.53 5.44 4.14
CA LEU A 29 20.78 4.69 4.31
C LEU A 29 21.22 4.60 5.78
N LEU A 30 21.06 5.69 6.52
CA LEU A 30 21.30 5.74 7.96
C LEU A 30 19.98 5.58 8.70
N PRO A 31 19.95 4.81 9.80
CA PRO A 31 18.80 4.79 10.69
C PRO A 31 18.50 6.19 11.23
N ALA A 32 17.22 6.47 11.51
CA ALA A 32 16.88 7.64 12.31
C ALA A 32 17.52 7.48 13.70
N ALA A 33 18.03 8.57 14.27
CA ALA A 33 18.52 8.55 15.64
C ALA A 33 17.40 8.06 16.57
N ALA A 34 17.75 7.15 17.49
CA ALA A 34 16.87 6.76 18.57
C ALA A 34 16.56 8.00 19.39
N ALA A 35 15.29 8.38 19.46
CA ALA A 35 14.80 9.39 20.37
C ALA A 35 14.36 8.71 21.68
N ASP A 36 14.23 9.49 22.75
CA ASP A 36 13.67 9.06 24.03
C ASP A 36 12.31 8.34 23.84
N PRO A 37 11.84 7.54 24.81
CA PRO A 37 10.56 6.86 24.70
C PRO A 37 9.42 7.88 24.56
N VAL A 38 8.93 8.03 23.32
CA VAL A 38 7.75 8.83 22.94
C VAL A 38 6.54 7.90 22.80
N ALA A 39 5.32 8.44 22.93
CA ALA A 39 4.09 7.74 22.59
C ALA A 39 4.17 7.12 21.17
N THR A 40 3.72 5.88 21.05
CA THR A 40 3.75 5.11 19.81
C THR A 40 2.37 4.63 19.42
N ARG A 41 2.20 4.41 18.11
CA ARG A 41 0.99 3.92 17.45
C ARG A 41 1.35 2.66 16.70
N HIS A 42 0.57 1.61 16.91
CA HIS A 42 0.79 0.30 16.29
C HIS A 42 0.08 0.22 14.94
N ILE A 43 0.82 0.25 13.84
CA ILE A 43 0.30 0.07 12.47
C ILE A 43 0.61 -1.33 11.97
N LEU A 44 -0.20 -1.82 11.03
CA LEU A 44 0.04 -3.11 10.39
C LEU A 44 0.27 -2.95 8.89
N VAL A 45 1.16 -3.76 8.34
CA VAL A 45 1.28 -3.99 6.91
C VAL A 45 0.73 -5.36 6.60
N LEU A 46 -0.31 -5.38 5.76
CA LEU A 46 -0.95 -6.61 5.30
C LEU A 46 -0.38 -6.96 3.94
N LYS A 47 -0.14 -8.23 3.67
CA LYS A 47 0.23 -8.69 2.33
C LYS A 47 -0.66 -9.82 1.85
N ASN A 48 -0.78 -9.92 0.54
CA ASN A 48 -1.22 -11.13 -0.14
C ASN A 48 -0.19 -11.44 -1.26
N PRO A 49 -0.40 -12.48 -2.08
CA PRO A 49 0.57 -12.86 -3.11
C PRO A 49 0.95 -11.75 -4.11
N ILE A 50 0.11 -10.71 -4.30
CA ILE A 50 0.34 -9.65 -5.30
C ILE A 50 0.24 -8.22 -4.75
N HIS A 51 -0.27 -8.02 -3.54
CA HIS A 51 -0.61 -6.71 -3.01
C HIS A 51 -0.13 -6.50 -1.58
N THR A 52 0.04 -5.24 -1.18
CA THR A 52 0.28 -4.84 0.20
C THR A 52 -0.58 -3.64 0.57
N ASP A 53 -1.19 -3.70 1.76
CA ASP A 53 -2.04 -2.67 2.35
C ASP A 53 -1.47 -2.21 3.69
N ILE A 54 -1.93 -1.05 4.17
CA ILE A 54 -1.59 -0.52 5.49
C ILE A 54 -2.86 -0.44 6.33
N ALA A 55 -2.90 -1.16 7.45
CA ALA A 55 -3.96 -1.04 8.45
C ALA A 55 -3.54 -0.02 9.51
N VAL A 56 -4.33 1.05 9.65
CA VAL A 56 -4.11 2.07 10.69
C VAL A 56 -5.10 1.89 11.84
N PRO A 57 -4.64 1.95 13.10
CA PRO A 57 -5.53 1.80 14.25
C PRO A 57 -6.47 2.99 14.36
N VAL A 58 -7.74 2.73 14.62
CA VAL A 58 -8.79 3.75 14.66
C VAL A 58 -8.91 4.37 16.05
N ASP A 59 -8.80 5.69 16.11
CA ASP A 59 -9.15 6.55 17.23
C ASP A 59 -9.97 7.77 16.75
N ASP A 60 -10.23 8.73 17.63
CA ASP A 60 -11.02 9.92 17.31
C ASP A 60 -10.35 10.81 16.25
N GLU A 61 -9.01 10.88 16.23
CA GLU A 61 -8.27 11.65 15.23
C GLU A 61 -8.42 11.02 13.84
N VAL A 62 -8.20 9.71 13.72
CA VAL A 62 -8.37 8.95 12.48
C VAL A 62 -9.81 9.04 11.99
N ARG A 63 -10.80 8.87 12.87
CA ARG A 63 -12.23 9.00 12.52
C ARG A 63 -12.55 10.39 11.99
N LYS A 64 -12.08 11.44 12.66
CA LYS A 64 -12.28 12.82 12.21
C LYS A 64 -11.63 13.08 10.85
N ARG A 65 -10.42 12.57 10.66
CA ARG A 65 -9.63 12.79 9.44
C ARG A 65 -10.23 12.09 8.21
N PHE A 66 -10.79 10.90 8.41
CA PHE A 66 -11.40 10.09 7.36
C PHE A 66 -12.92 9.99 7.50
N HIS A 67 -13.57 11.02 8.03
CA HIS A 67 -15.02 11.03 8.24
C HIS A 67 -15.82 10.79 6.95
N PHE A 68 -15.30 11.28 5.81
CA PHE A 68 -15.92 11.11 4.50
C PHE A 68 -16.20 9.64 4.15
N LEU A 69 -15.44 8.69 4.72
CA LEU A 69 -15.70 7.26 4.53
C LEU A 69 -17.11 6.87 5.02
N VAL A 70 -17.56 7.44 6.13
CA VAL A 70 -18.91 7.23 6.67
C VAL A 70 -19.97 7.81 5.72
N ASP A 71 -19.71 9.02 5.21
CA ASP A 71 -20.60 9.70 4.26
C ASP A 71 -20.76 8.87 2.95
N ASP A 72 -19.71 8.15 2.53
CA ASP A 72 -19.71 7.24 1.37
C ASP A 72 -20.22 5.81 1.67
N GLY A 73 -20.68 5.59 2.90
CA GLY A 73 -21.30 4.34 3.35
C GLY A 73 -20.32 3.22 3.69
N ILE A 74 -19.04 3.55 3.96
CA ILE A 74 -18.15 2.64 4.69
C ILE A 74 -18.52 2.75 6.18
N PRO A 75 -18.72 1.63 6.89
CA PRO A 75 -19.07 1.65 8.29
C PRO A 75 -17.88 1.97 9.22
N ALA A 76 -17.20 3.07 8.97
CA ALA A 76 -16.01 3.51 9.69
C ALA A 76 -16.33 4.11 11.08
N ASP A 77 -17.59 4.13 11.50
CA ASP A 77 -18.10 4.56 12.81
C ASP A 77 -18.66 3.40 13.66
N MET A 78 -18.72 2.18 13.12
CA MET A 78 -19.31 1.03 13.82
C MET A 78 -18.52 0.61 15.06
N THR A 79 -19.27 0.11 16.06
CA THR A 79 -18.71 -0.50 17.26
C THR A 79 -17.89 -1.74 16.89
N GLY A 80 -16.70 -1.89 17.48
CA GLY A 80 -15.81 -3.03 17.23
C GLY A 80 -14.83 -2.85 16.07
N LEU A 81 -14.93 -1.74 15.31
CA LEU A 81 -13.91 -1.33 14.36
C LEU A 81 -12.57 -1.10 15.08
N ARG A 82 -11.49 -1.71 14.58
CA ARG A 82 -10.13 -1.52 15.11
C ARG A 82 -9.19 -0.90 14.10
N TYR A 83 -9.35 -1.20 12.81
CA TYR A 83 -8.47 -0.69 11.77
C TYR A 83 -9.26 -0.17 10.56
N ILE A 84 -8.73 0.88 9.92
CA ILE A 84 -9.03 1.19 8.52
C ILE A 84 -7.84 0.70 7.70
N VAL A 85 -8.12 -0.06 6.65
CA VAL A 85 -7.13 -0.65 5.75
C VAL A 85 -7.08 0.18 4.48
N PHE A 86 -5.90 0.68 4.14
CA PHE A 86 -5.65 1.49 2.96
C PHE A 86 -4.73 0.78 1.98
N GLY A 87 -5.21 0.63 0.75
CA GLY A 87 -4.45 0.15 -0.40
C GLY A 87 -4.38 1.20 -1.50
N TRP A 88 -3.32 1.15 -2.31
CA TRP A 88 -3.18 1.96 -3.52
C TRP A 88 -2.79 1.05 -4.68
N GLY A 89 -3.48 1.11 -5.80
CA GLY A 89 -3.25 0.18 -6.90
C GLY A 89 -3.76 0.64 -8.25
N SER A 90 -3.58 -0.22 -9.26
CA SER A 90 -4.03 0.03 -10.63
C SER A 90 -5.56 0.05 -10.69
N ARG A 91 -6.10 1.11 -11.30
CA ARG A 91 -7.54 1.26 -11.52
C ARG A 91 -8.10 0.11 -12.36
N ALA A 92 -7.45 -0.21 -13.48
CA ALA A 92 -7.88 -1.27 -14.38
C ALA A 92 -7.79 -2.64 -13.70
N PHE A 93 -6.70 -2.92 -13.00
CA PHE A 93 -6.54 -4.20 -12.29
C PHE A 93 -7.60 -4.36 -11.21
N TYR A 94 -7.78 -3.36 -10.34
CA TYR A 94 -8.72 -3.45 -9.23
C TYR A 94 -10.19 -3.50 -9.66
N LEU A 95 -10.58 -2.67 -10.63
CA LEU A 95 -11.98 -2.53 -11.01
C LEU A 95 -12.42 -3.54 -12.07
N GLU A 96 -11.52 -3.99 -12.95
CA GLU A 96 -11.87 -4.90 -14.05
C GLU A 96 -11.53 -6.37 -13.75
N THR A 97 -10.84 -6.65 -12.63
CA THR A 97 -10.44 -8.01 -12.21
C THR A 97 -10.85 -8.29 -10.75
N PRO A 98 -12.15 -8.25 -10.41
CA PRO A 98 -12.61 -8.42 -9.02
C PRO A 98 -12.41 -9.84 -8.47
N THR A 99 -12.34 -10.86 -9.34
CA THR A 99 -12.02 -12.23 -8.94
C THR A 99 -10.80 -12.75 -9.72
N TRP A 100 -9.96 -13.55 -9.05
CA TRP A 100 -8.75 -14.12 -9.65
C TRP A 100 -9.01 -15.02 -10.86
N SER A 101 -10.19 -15.63 -10.92
CA SER A 101 -10.66 -16.40 -12.08
C SER A 101 -10.93 -15.54 -13.31
N GLU A 102 -11.04 -14.21 -13.15
CA GLU A 102 -11.38 -13.26 -14.21
C GLU A 102 -10.18 -12.45 -14.70
N LEU A 103 -8.95 -12.94 -14.49
CA LEU A 103 -7.72 -12.34 -15.03
C LEU A 103 -7.84 -12.18 -16.56
N LYS A 104 -8.18 -10.96 -16.99
CA LYS A 104 -8.21 -10.57 -18.41
C LYS A 104 -6.83 -10.08 -18.82
N ALA A 105 -6.38 -10.46 -20.01
CA ALA A 105 -5.06 -10.08 -20.53
C ALA A 105 -4.87 -8.56 -20.64
N VAL A 106 -5.95 -7.79 -20.89
CA VAL A 106 -5.89 -6.33 -21.11
C VAL A 106 -5.62 -5.53 -19.82
N PRO A 107 -6.33 -5.75 -18.69
CA PRO A 107 -5.97 -5.15 -17.40
C PRO A 107 -4.54 -5.44 -16.96
N VAL A 108 -4.05 -6.67 -17.17
CA VAL A 108 -2.66 -7.04 -16.88
C VAL A 108 -1.68 -6.21 -17.73
N MET A 109 -1.93 -6.07 -19.03
CA MET A 109 -1.07 -5.26 -19.90
C MET A 109 -1.07 -3.77 -19.57
N LYS A 110 -2.20 -3.19 -19.14
CA LYS A 110 -2.28 -1.80 -18.67
C LYS A 110 -1.50 -1.61 -17.37
N ALA A 111 -1.74 -2.49 -16.39
CA ALA A 111 -1.02 -2.48 -15.11
C ALA A 111 0.50 -2.67 -15.30
N LEU A 112 0.92 -3.33 -16.38
CA LEU A 112 2.33 -3.48 -16.72
C LEU A 112 2.96 -2.25 -17.42
N THR A 113 2.17 -1.35 -18.01
CA THR A 113 2.66 -0.22 -18.82
C THR A 113 2.45 1.13 -18.15
N LEU A 114 1.22 1.63 -18.14
CA LEU A 114 0.81 2.86 -17.48
C LEU A 114 -0.70 2.82 -17.27
N ASP A 115 -1.13 2.98 -16.02
CA ASP A 115 -2.54 3.02 -15.64
C ASP A 115 -2.81 4.15 -14.64
N ALA A 116 -4.06 4.57 -14.56
CA ALA A 116 -4.53 5.39 -13.45
C ALA A 116 -4.45 4.59 -12.15
N SER A 117 -4.39 5.30 -11.02
CA SER A 117 -4.37 4.68 -9.71
C SER A 117 -5.66 4.94 -8.93
N VAL A 118 -5.99 4.03 -8.03
CA VAL A 118 -7.12 4.14 -7.10
C VAL A 118 -6.67 3.82 -5.69
N MET A 119 -7.34 4.44 -4.73
CA MET A 119 -7.28 4.08 -3.32
C MET A 119 -8.37 3.04 -3.07
N HIS A 120 -7.98 1.92 -2.48
CA HIS A 120 -8.92 0.95 -1.91
C HIS A 120 -8.97 1.17 -0.41
N VAL A 121 -10.17 1.34 0.15
CA VAL A 121 -10.35 1.54 1.59
C VAL A 121 -11.32 0.51 2.10
N ASP A 122 -10.87 -0.27 3.09
CA ASP A 122 -11.66 -1.29 3.77
C ASP A 122 -11.59 -1.09 5.29
N VAL A 123 -12.45 -1.76 6.04
CA VAL A 123 -12.53 -1.69 7.50
C VAL A 123 -12.41 -3.06 8.13
N ALA A 124 -11.66 -3.14 9.22
CA ALA A 124 -11.41 -4.39 9.93
C ALA A 124 -11.63 -4.25 11.44
N GLY A 125 -12.15 -5.34 12.02
CA GLY A 125 -12.10 -5.57 13.45
C GLY A 125 -10.68 -5.95 13.89
N ASN A 126 -10.55 -6.83 14.88
CA ASN A 126 -9.23 -7.28 15.33
C ASN A 126 -8.50 -8.08 14.22
N ILE A 127 -7.27 -7.68 13.90
CA ILE A 127 -6.36 -8.42 13.04
C ILE A 127 -5.44 -9.25 13.95
N VAL A 128 -5.28 -10.54 13.67
CA VAL A 128 -4.53 -11.47 14.53
C VAL A 128 -3.03 -11.33 14.29
N GLU A 129 -2.27 -11.21 15.38
CA GLU A 129 -0.81 -11.23 15.37
C GLU A 129 -0.28 -12.24 16.41
N PRO A 130 0.83 -12.96 16.10
CA PRO A 130 1.58 -12.92 14.85
C PRO A 130 0.87 -13.69 13.73
N HIS A 131 0.99 -13.21 12.48
CA HIS A 131 0.50 -13.91 11.28
C HIS A 131 1.51 -13.78 10.13
N PRO A 132 1.76 -14.82 9.29
CA PRO A 132 2.78 -14.77 8.22
C PRO A 132 2.59 -13.66 7.18
N ASP A 133 1.36 -13.16 7.06
CA ASP A 133 0.93 -12.12 6.13
C ASP A 133 0.66 -10.76 6.79
N VAL A 134 0.98 -10.61 8.08
CA VAL A 134 0.81 -9.38 8.85
C VAL A 134 2.15 -9.01 9.49
N ALA A 135 2.58 -7.78 9.30
CA ALA A 135 3.75 -7.22 9.97
C ALA A 135 3.35 -5.96 10.75
N GLY A 136 3.41 -6.02 12.07
CA GLY A 136 3.13 -4.91 12.97
C GLY A 136 4.36 -4.05 13.29
N PHE A 137 4.15 -2.75 13.40
CA PHE A 137 5.20 -1.77 13.71
C PHE A 137 4.69 -0.69 14.66
N ASP A 138 5.44 -0.45 15.73
CA ASP A 138 5.24 0.71 16.61
C ASP A 138 5.97 1.93 16.02
N ILE A 139 5.20 2.95 15.65
CA ILE A 139 5.74 4.20 15.11
C ILE A 139 5.39 5.36 16.02
N ARG A 140 6.25 6.38 16.09
CA ARG A 140 6.01 7.57 16.92
C ARG A 140 4.76 8.34 16.47
N GLU A 141 4.11 9.03 17.41
CA GLU A 141 2.92 9.83 17.12
C GLU A 141 3.13 10.82 15.95
N GLU A 142 4.24 11.57 15.94
CA GLU A 142 4.53 12.52 14.85
C GLU A 142 4.67 11.82 13.49
N ARG A 143 5.17 10.59 13.49
CA ARG A 143 5.33 9.76 12.28
C ARG A 143 4.00 9.15 11.85
N PHE A 144 3.13 8.80 12.81
CA PHE A 144 1.77 8.37 12.54
C PHE A 144 0.96 9.49 11.90
N ALA A 145 0.99 10.71 12.44
CA ALA A 145 0.33 11.87 11.83
C ALA A 145 0.82 12.12 10.39
N ALA A 146 2.14 12.06 10.16
CA ALA A 146 2.72 12.19 8.82
C ALA A 146 2.29 11.06 7.86
N LEU A 147 2.12 9.83 8.36
CA LEU A 147 1.57 8.72 7.60
C LEU A 147 0.11 9.00 7.20
N LEU A 148 -0.72 9.51 8.12
CA LEU A 148 -2.10 9.89 7.81
C LEU A 148 -2.17 11.04 6.80
N ASP A 149 -1.23 11.99 6.84
CA ASP A 149 -1.07 13.04 5.83
C ASP A 149 -0.74 12.44 4.45
N PHE A 150 0.21 11.51 4.40
CA PHE A 150 0.57 10.82 3.16
C PHE A 150 -0.60 10.03 2.56
N ILE A 151 -1.33 9.28 3.40
CA ILE A 151 -2.51 8.52 2.97
C ILE A 151 -3.59 9.48 2.46
N ALA A 152 -3.90 10.54 3.20
CA ALA A 152 -4.90 11.53 2.80
C ALA A 152 -4.51 12.28 1.50
N ALA A 153 -3.22 12.50 1.25
CA ALA A 153 -2.70 13.10 0.02
C ALA A 153 -2.70 12.12 -1.17
N SER A 154 -2.86 10.82 -0.92
CA SER A 154 -2.94 9.81 -1.99
C SER A 154 -4.30 9.83 -2.70
N PHE A 155 -5.36 10.35 -2.07
CA PHE A 155 -6.68 10.54 -2.70
C PHE A 155 -6.69 11.75 -3.65
N GLN A 156 -7.31 11.60 -4.82
CA GLN A 156 -7.73 12.77 -5.60
C GLN A 156 -8.88 13.46 -4.89
N ARG A 157 -8.85 14.80 -4.86
CA ARG A 157 -9.88 15.62 -4.23
C ARG A 157 -10.69 16.38 -5.28
N GLY A 158 -12.00 16.27 -5.18
CA GLY A 158 -12.97 17.08 -5.90
C GLY A 158 -13.64 18.11 -4.98
N PRO A 159 -14.70 18.78 -5.45
CA PRO A 159 -15.41 19.81 -4.69
C PRO A 159 -15.95 19.33 -3.33
N ASN A 160 -16.28 18.04 -3.23
CA ASN A 160 -16.92 17.44 -2.05
C ASN A 160 -15.97 16.56 -1.21
N GLY A 161 -14.65 16.62 -1.45
CA GLY A 161 -13.67 15.77 -0.76
C GLY A 161 -13.06 14.71 -1.66
N ALA A 162 -12.76 13.52 -1.12
CA ALA A 162 -12.20 12.43 -1.91
C ALA A 162 -13.19 12.00 -3.01
N ILE A 163 -12.68 11.74 -4.21
CA ILE A 163 -13.55 11.39 -5.36
C ILE A 163 -13.88 9.89 -5.29
N LEU A 164 -15.10 9.58 -4.86
CA LEU A 164 -15.63 8.21 -4.83
C LEU A 164 -15.82 7.66 -6.24
N ILE A 165 -15.46 6.39 -6.45
CA ILE A 165 -15.79 5.65 -7.66
C ILE A 165 -17.11 4.91 -7.41
N GLU A 166 -18.20 5.44 -7.96
CA GLU A 166 -19.52 4.85 -7.79
C GLU A 166 -19.58 3.42 -8.35
N ASN A 167 -20.35 2.55 -7.68
CA ASN A 167 -20.58 1.16 -8.06
C ASN A 167 -19.30 0.28 -8.10
N ALA A 168 -18.23 0.69 -7.41
CA ALA A 168 -17.01 -0.09 -7.25
C ALA A 168 -16.77 -0.44 -5.77
N ALA A 169 -16.85 -1.72 -5.44
CA ALA A 169 -16.49 -2.31 -4.15
C ALA A 169 -16.35 -3.83 -4.28
N TYR A 170 -15.57 -4.46 -3.41
CA TYR A 170 -15.50 -5.92 -3.27
C TYR A 170 -16.55 -6.48 -2.32
N SER A 171 -17.05 -5.65 -1.41
CA SER A 171 -17.99 -6.00 -0.36
C SER A 171 -18.81 -4.77 0.07
N ARG A 172 -19.62 -4.94 1.12
CA ARG A 172 -20.34 -3.83 1.76
C ARG A 172 -19.46 -2.96 2.68
N PHE A 173 -18.23 -3.37 2.95
CA PHE A 173 -17.33 -2.75 3.92
C PHE A 173 -16.25 -1.87 3.28
N ASP A 174 -16.06 -1.98 1.96
CA ASP A 174 -15.01 -1.25 1.25
C ASP A 174 -15.57 -0.33 0.17
N ARG A 175 -14.74 0.63 -0.24
CA ARG A 175 -14.96 1.49 -1.41
C ARG A 175 -13.66 1.75 -2.15
N PHE A 176 -13.81 2.14 -3.41
CA PHE A 176 -12.73 2.66 -4.24
C PHE A 176 -12.86 4.17 -4.46
N TYR A 177 -11.71 4.85 -4.47
CA TYR A 177 -11.60 6.28 -4.73
C TYR A 177 -10.54 6.54 -5.79
N GLU A 178 -10.70 7.60 -6.58
CA GLU A 178 -9.66 8.04 -7.52
C GLU A 178 -8.41 8.47 -6.72
N ALA A 179 -7.21 8.09 -7.18
CA ALA A 179 -5.95 8.35 -6.48
C ALA A 179 -4.96 9.16 -7.32
N ASN A 180 -4.08 9.89 -6.61
CA ASN A 180 -2.99 10.63 -7.23
C ASN A 180 -1.88 9.66 -7.67
N GLY A 181 -1.29 9.93 -8.82
CA GLY A 181 -0.19 9.16 -9.39
C GLY A 181 -0.62 8.14 -10.44
N HIS A 182 0.36 7.50 -11.04
CA HIS A 182 0.17 6.50 -12.09
C HIS A 182 0.76 5.17 -11.65
N PHE A 183 0.05 4.09 -11.96
CA PHE A 183 0.47 2.73 -11.66
C PHE A 183 1.18 2.11 -12.86
N ASN A 184 2.26 1.37 -12.61
CA ASN A 184 2.84 0.45 -13.59
C ASN A 184 3.60 -0.71 -12.89
N ALA A 185 4.18 -1.63 -13.67
CA ALA A 185 4.93 -2.77 -13.13
C ALA A 185 6.09 -2.40 -12.18
N LEU A 186 6.69 -1.21 -12.35
CA LEU A 186 7.81 -0.73 -11.56
C LEU A 186 7.37 0.13 -10.37
N VAL A 187 6.24 0.81 -10.50
CA VAL A 187 5.64 1.72 -9.52
C VAL A 187 4.22 1.24 -9.20
N GLY A 188 4.16 0.25 -8.31
CA GLY A 188 2.91 -0.38 -7.88
C GLY A 188 2.64 -0.19 -6.39
N CYS A 189 1.64 -0.92 -5.90
CA CYS A 189 1.21 -0.94 -4.49
C CYS A 189 2.38 -1.06 -3.51
N ASN A 190 3.28 -2.02 -3.73
CA ASN A 190 4.43 -2.27 -2.86
C ASN A 190 5.38 -1.04 -2.77
N THR A 191 5.50 -0.27 -3.86
CA THR A 191 6.31 0.95 -3.84
C THR A 191 5.63 2.11 -3.12
N TRP A 192 4.29 2.20 -3.21
CA TRP A 192 3.48 3.13 -2.42
C TRP A 192 3.55 2.80 -0.93
N THR A 193 3.35 1.52 -0.56
CA THR A 193 3.49 1.02 0.82
C THR A 193 4.88 1.31 1.35
N ALA A 194 5.93 1.01 0.58
CA ALA A 194 7.30 1.33 0.97
C ALA A 194 7.53 2.84 1.18
N ALA A 195 6.89 3.70 0.39
CA ALA A 195 6.97 5.15 0.59
C ALA A 195 6.27 5.59 1.87
N ALA A 196 5.06 5.08 2.13
CA ALA A 196 4.29 5.34 3.35
C ALA A 196 5.08 4.92 4.60
N LEU A 197 5.68 3.72 4.60
CA LEU A 197 6.50 3.22 5.70
C LEU A 197 7.71 4.12 5.98
N ARG A 198 8.35 4.64 4.94
CA ARG A 198 9.46 5.61 5.10
C ARG A 198 9.00 6.94 5.68
N ILE A 199 7.80 7.41 5.34
CA ILE A 199 7.18 8.59 5.98
C ILE A 199 6.90 8.30 7.46
N ALA A 200 6.43 7.09 7.77
CA ALA A 200 6.23 6.57 9.12
C ALA A 200 7.54 6.34 9.91
N GLY A 201 8.70 6.66 9.33
CA GLY A 201 10.01 6.57 9.99
C GLY A 201 10.63 5.18 9.96
N LEU A 202 9.99 4.21 9.30
CA LEU A 202 10.52 2.88 9.08
C LEU A 202 11.48 2.87 7.88
N ARG A 203 12.22 1.79 7.73
CA ARG A 203 13.18 1.59 6.63
C ARG A 203 12.71 0.49 5.71
N THR A 204 12.87 0.73 4.42
CA THR A 204 12.67 -0.29 3.39
C THR A 204 13.84 -0.27 2.43
N GLY A 205 13.86 -1.18 1.47
CA GLY A 205 14.73 -1.13 0.33
C GLY A 205 14.42 0.09 -0.53
N TRP A 206 15.39 0.47 -1.37
CA TRP A 206 15.20 1.49 -2.39
C TRP A 206 14.11 1.13 -3.40
N TRP A 207 13.92 -0.15 -3.72
CA TRP A 207 12.92 -0.60 -4.68
C TRP A 207 12.39 -1.99 -4.35
N ASN A 208 11.08 -2.09 -4.11
CA ASN A 208 10.38 -3.32 -3.74
C ASN A 208 9.13 -3.48 -4.62
N PRO A 209 9.25 -4.01 -5.85
CA PRO A 209 8.10 -4.13 -6.74
C PRO A 209 7.17 -5.30 -6.39
N LEU A 210 7.60 -6.23 -5.53
CA LEU A 210 6.85 -7.44 -5.17
C LEU A 210 6.54 -7.47 -3.66
N PRO A 211 5.42 -8.06 -3.22
CA PRO A 211 5.10 -8.17 -1.80
C PRO A 211 6.18 -8.92 -1.01
N ALA A 212 6.71 -10.00 -1.59
CA ALA A 212 7.79 -10.78 -0.97
C ALA A 212 9.08 -9.96 -0.79
N SER A 213 9.42 -9.08 -1.74
CA SER A 213 10.62 -8.26 -1.62
C SER A 213 10.44 -7.14 -0.60
N LEU A 214 9.27 -6.52 -0.52
CA LEU A 214 8.97 -5.55 0.54
C LEU A 214 8.97 -6.21 1.92
N HIS A 215 8.30 -7.36 2.06
CA HIS A 215 8.23 -8.10 3.31
C HIS A 215 9.63 -8.52 3.81
N LEU A 216 10.48 -9.03 2.90
CA LEU A 216 11.87 -9.34 3.22
C LEU A 216 12.61 -8.08 3.69
N SER A 217 12.44 -6.97 2.99
CA SER A 217 13.08 -5.72 3.35
C SER A 217 12.66 -5.20 4.72
N MET A 218 11.37 -5.24 5.05
CA MET A 218 10.88 -4.77 6.34
C MET A 218 11.53 -5.55 7.48
N ARG A 219 11.59 -6.88 7.36
CA ARG A 219 12.21 -7.79 8.33
C ARG A 219 13.72 -7.57 8.52
N ILE A 220 14.43 -7.05 7.52
CA ILE A 220 15.88 -6.83 7.61
C ILE A 220 16.18 -5.51 8.34
N TYR A 221 15.33 -4.49 8.21
CA TYR A 221 15.68 -3.14 8.65
C TYR A 221 14.89 -2.60 9.84
N ASN A 222 13.84 -3.29 10.29
CA ASN A 222 12.98 -2.90 11.41
C ASN A 222 12.69 -4.13 12.26
#